data_AF-A0A947KTN3-F1
#
_entry.id   AF-A0A947KTN3-F1
#
_cell.length_a   1.000
_cell.length_b   1.000
_cell.length_c   1.000
_cell.angle_alpha   90.00
_cell.angle_beta   90.00
_cell.angle_gamma   90.00
#
_symmetry.space_group_name_H-M   'P 1'
#
loop_
_entity.id
_entity.type
_entity.pdbx_description
1 polymer ?
#
loop_
_entity_poly.entity_id
_entity_poly.type
_entity_poly.pdbx_seq_one_letter_code
_entity_poly.pdbx_strand_id
1 'polypeptide(L)'
;MSIQAIILLGAPGAGKGTMAEAIRSATTFIHVSTGDMLREAIKAGTLVGREAEVFMRQGALVPDEIILKIVMERIERGAPDARYMFDGFPRTLAQARLMDAEFARRGAELINVFLLDVSREVSLERLGGRRICRRCGANFHVRNIPPKTAGVCDNCGGELAQRPDDSHETILKRLDVFQQQTADLIAYYERRGLLQRVDSSGPRDETVADIMKRLQ
;
A
#
# COMPACT_ATOMS: atom_id res chain seq x y z
N MET A 1 -8.28 -11.22 23.01
CA MET A 1 -7.62 -11.28 21.68
C MET A 1 -7.04 -9.91 21.40
N SER A 2 -5.81 -9.83 20.91
CA SER A 2 -5.12 -8.58 20.60
C SER A 2 -5.16 -8.29 19.10
N ILE A 3 -4.92 -7.03 18.74
CA ILE A 3 -4.72 -6.63 17.36
C ILE A 3 -3.55 -7.44 16.75
N GLN A 4 -3.76 -7.99 15.57
CA GLN A 4 -2.69 -8.58 14.76
C GLN A 4 -2.53 -7.80 13.46
N ALA A 5 -1.30 -7.67 12.96
CA ALA A 5 -1.06 -6.95 11.72
C ALA A 5 -0.06 -7.64 10.81
N ILE A 6 -0.24 -7.43 9.50
CA ILE A 6 0.77 -7.66 8.48
C ILE A 6 1.08 -6.37 7.74
N ILE A 7 2.26 -6.31 7.12
CA ILE A 7 2.65 -5.20 6.24
C ILE A 7 2.89 -5.75 4.84
N LEU A 8 2.35 -5.07 3.83
CA LEU A 8 2.76 -5.23 2.43
C LEU A 8 3.77 -4.12 2.10
N LEU A 9 5.03 -4.51 2.02
CA LEU A 9 6.16 -3.64 1.65
C LEU A 9 6.51 -3.87 0.18
N GLY A 10 7.00 -2.84 -0.50
CA GLY A 10 7.46 -2.95 -1.89
C GLY A 10 7.33 -1.64 -2.65
N ALA A 11 8.03 -1.55 -3.78
CA ALA A 11 8.07 -0.35 -4.60
C ALA A 11 6.66 0.07 -5.08
N PRO A 12 6.44 1.36 -5.41
CA PRO A 12 5.35 1.74 -6.29
C PRO A 12 5.33 0.83 -7.53
N GLY A 13 4.17 0.27 -7.88
CA GLY A 13 4.06 -0.67 -9.01
C GLY A 13 4.27 -2.15 -8.64
N ALA A 14 4.71 -2.48 -7.43
CA ALA A 14 4.96 -3.87 -7.00
C ALA A 14 3.70 -4.75 -6.80
N GLY A 15 2.50 -4.22 -7.08
CA GLY A 15 1.25 -5.00 -6.97
C GLY A 15 0.62 -5.06 -5.57
N LYS A 16 1.11 -4.28 -4.59
CA LYS A 16 0.60 -4.27 -3.19
C LYS A 16 -0.92 -4.19 -3.09
N GLY A 17 -1.57 -3.20 -3.71
CA GLY A 17 -3.03 -3.07 -3.67
C GLY A 17 -3.77 -4.25 -4.29
N THR A 18 -3.20 -4.89 -5.31
CA THR A 18 -3.76 -6.12 -5.92
C THR A 18 -3.67 -7.31 -4.97
N MET A 19 -2.54 -7.47 -4.28
CA MET A 19 -2.36 -8.50 -3.25
C MET A 19 -3.26 -8.23 -2.05
N ALA A 20 -3.36 -6.97 -1.62
CA ALA A 20 -4.23 -6.55 -0.52
C ALA A 20 -5.69 -6.90 -0.79
N GLU A 21 -6.20 -6.62 -1.99
CA GLU A 21 -7.58 -6.94 -2.33
C GLU A 21 -7.83 -8.46 -2.35
N ALA A 22 -6.85 -9.24 -2.81
CA ALA A 22 -6.95 -10.70 -2.79
C ALA A 22 -6.97 -11.25 -1.35
N ILE A 23 -6.05 -10.78 -0.50
CA ILE A 23 -5.96 -11.19 0.92
C ILE A 23 -7.23 -10.77 1.68
N ARG A 24 -7.70 -9.53 1.50
CA ARG A 24 -8.94 -9.02 2.12
C ARG A 24 -10.17 -9.84 1.73
N SER A 25 -10.20 -10.35 0.50
CA SER A 25 -11.30 -11.18 -0.01
C SER A 25 -11.27 -12.62 0.53
N ALA A 26 -10.09 -13.12 0.90
CA ALA A 26 -9.88 -14.50 1.37
C ALA A 26 -9.73 -14.63 2.90
N THR A 27 -9.62 -13.51 3.62
CA THR A 27 -9.30 -13.47 5.06
C THR A 27 -10.10 -12.38 5.77
N THR A 28 -9.92 -12.25 7.08
CA THR A 28 -10.52 -11.16 7.89
C THR A 28 -9.61 -9.93 8.01
N PHE A 29 -8.49 -9.87 7.28
CA PHE A 29 -7.60 -8.71 7.31
C PHE A 29 -8.28 -7.46 6.75
N ILE A 30 -8.29 -6.40 7.55
CA ILE A 30 -8.72 -5.07 7.18
C ILE A 30 -7.58 -4.37 6.45
N HIS A 31 -7.79 -4.03 5.19
CA HIS A 31 -6.82 -3.26 4.41
C HIS A 31 -6.76 -1.81 4.88
N VAL A 32 -5.55 -1.35 5.22
CA VAL A 32 -5.24 0.03 5.60
C VAL A 32 -4.22 0.57 4.59
N SER A 33 -4.72 1.26 3.55
CA SER A 33 -3.91 1.90 2.52
C SER A 33 -3.73 3.38 2.84
N THR A 34 -2.56 3.79 3.32
CA THR A 34 -2.31 5.22 3.59
C THR A 34 -2.41 6.06 2.34
N GLY A 35 -2.03 5.49 1.18
CA GLY A 35 -2.19 6.17 -0.10
C GLY A 35 -3.65 6.46 -0.45
N ASP A 36 -4.57 5.52 -0.21
CA ASP A 36 -6.00 5.72 -0.48
C ASP A 36 -6.62 6.66 0.55
N MET A 37 -6.29 6.49 1.83
CA MET A 37 -6.76 7.39 2.90
C MET A 37 -6.35 8.85 2.66
N LEU A 38 -5.12 9.10 2.18
CA LEU A 38 -4.69 10.44 1.80
C LEU A 38 -5.42 10.96 0.57
N ARG A 39 -5.64 10.14 -0.47
CA ARG A 39 -6.43 10.54 -1.65
C ARG A 39 -7.87 10.87 -1.28
N GLU A 40 -8.48 10.12 -0.38
CA GLU A 40 -9.81 10.40 0.16
C GLU A 40 -9.84 11.73 0.93
N ALA A 41 -8.85 11.96 1.79
CA ALA A 41 -8.69 13.23 2.52
C ALA A 41 -8.53 14.44 1.57
N ILE A 42 -7.75 14.29 0.49
CA ILE A 42 -7.60 15.30 -0.57
C ILE A 42 -8.96 15.57 -1.24
N LYS A 43 -9.66 14.51 -1.66
CA LYS A 43 -10.98 14.62 -2.31
C LYS A 43 -12.03 15.27 -1.39
N ALA A 44 -11.97 14.99 -0.10
CA ALA A 44 -12.84 15.59 0.92
C ALA A 44 -12.41 17.03 1.32
N GLY A 45 -11.26 17.51 0.83
CA GLY A 45 -10.78 18.87 1.10
C GLY A 45 -10.41 19.13 2.57
N THR A 46 -10.08 18.08 3.34
CA THR A 46 -9.69 18.20 4.75
C THR A 46 -8.35 18.92 4.90
N LEU A 47 -8.05 19.41 6.11
CA LEU A 47 -6.76 20.07 6.39
C LEU A 47 -5.57 19.15 6.05
N VAL A 48 -5.62 17.92 6.57
CA VAL A 48 -4.64 16.85 6.30
C VAL A 48 -4.54 16.54 4.80
N GLY A 49 -5.67 16.52 4.09
CA GLY A 49 -5.69 16.30 2.64
C GLY A 49 -4.94 17.39 1.89
N ARG A 50 -5.21 18.67 2.19
CA ARG A 50 -4.54 19.81 1.54
C ARG A 50 -3.04 19.81 1.78
N GLU A 51 -2.60 19.52 3.01
CA GLU A 51 -1.18 19.41 3.34
C GLU A 51 -0.51 18.26 2.59
N ALA A 52 -1.14 17.09 2.57
CA ALA A 52 -0.62 15.90 1.89
C ALA A 52 -0.55 16.06 0.36
N GLU A 53 -1.48 16.80 -0.25
CA GLU A 53 -1.58 16.95 -1.70
C GLU A 53 -0.27 17.44 -2.33
N VAL A 54 0.39 18.41 -1.69
CA VAL A 54 1.65 19.00 -2.17
C VAL A 54 2.73 17.94 -2.31
N PHE A 55 2.93 17.12 -1.26
CA PHE A 55 3.93 16.06 -1.26
C PHE A 55 3.58 14.95 -2.25
N MET A 56 2.31 14.56 -2.31
CA MET A 56 1.85 13.48 -3.20
C MET A 56 2.02 13.83 -4.68
N ARG A 57 1.67 15.06 -5.09
CA ARG A 57 1.87 15.52 -6.47
C ARG A 57 3.34 15.54 -6.87
N GLN A 58 4.22 15.84 -5.91
CA GLN A 58 5.67 15.87 -6.12
C GLN A 58 6.33 14.49 -5.99
N GLY A 59 5.59 13.42 -5.74
CA GLY A 59 6.14 12.08 -5.51
C GLY A 59 6.98 11.95 -4.23
N ALA A 60 6.86 12.90 -3.30
CA ALA A 60 7.54 12.90 -2.00
C ALA A 60 6.74 12.12 -0.95
N LEU A 61 7.39 11.79 0.16
CA LEU A 61 6.68 11.28 1.33
C LEU A 61 5.97 12.42 2.06
N VAL A 62 4.75 12.14 2.51
CA VAL A 62 4.04 12.98 3.46
C VAL A 62 4.73 12.84 4.83
N PRO A 63 4.86 13.93 5.62
CA PRO A 63 5.47 13.90 6.95
C PRO A 63 4.97 12.76 7.85
N ASP A 64 5.88 12.17 8.61
CA ASP A 64 5.65 10.96 9.40
C ASP A 64 4.54 11.16 10.44
N GLU A 65 4.46 12.34 11.06
CA GLU A 65 3.45 12.69 12.07
C GLU A 65 2.04 12.70 11.48
N ILE A 66 1.88 13.21 10.25
CA ILE A 66 0.60 13.23 9.54
C ILE A 66 0.16 11.80 9.24
N ILE A 67 1.08 10.97 8.73
CA ILE A 67 0.81 9.58 8.42
C ILE A 67 0.42 8.80 9.69
N LEU A 68 1.18 8.97 10.76
CA LEU A 68 0.93 8.28 12.03
C LEU A 68 -0.47 8.62 12.56
N LYS A 69 -0.84 9.90 12.56
CA LYS A 69 -2.17 10.34 13.01
C LYS A 69 -3.29 9.64 12.25
N ILE A 70 -3.23 9.61 10.92
CA ILE A 70 -4.24 8.98 10.07
C ILE A 70 -4.34 7.47 10.34
N VAL A 71 -3.19 6.80 10.48
CA VAL A 71 -3.14 5.36 10.75
C VAL A 71 -3.70 5.04 12.13
N MET A 72 -3.35 5.82 13.16
CA MET A 72 -3.83 5.56 14.52
C MET A 72 -5.32 5.84 14.69
N GLU A 73 -5.84 6.90 14.08
CA GLU A 73 -7.29 7.14 14.04
C GLU A 73 -8.04 5.96 13.38
N ARG A 74 -7.44 5.31 12.37
CA ARG A 74 -8.04 4.13 11.73
C ARG A 74 -8.06 2.91 12.63
N ILE A 75 -6.97 2.67 13.37
CA ILE A 75 -6.84 1.56 14.32
C ILE A 75 -7.81 1.75 15.50
N GLU A 76 -7.95 2.98 16.01
CA GLU A 76 -8.84 3.32 17.13
C GLU A 76 -10.32 3.10 16.84
N ARG A 77 -10.73 3.26 15.58
CA ARG A 77 -12.12 3.01 15.15
C ARG A 77 -12.43 1.52 14.96
N GLY A 78 -11.44 0.64 15.04
CA GLY A 78 -11.61 -0.79 14.84
C GLY A 78 -11.81 -1.57 16.13
N ALA A 79 -12.08 -2.86 15.98
CA ALA A 79 -12.23 -3.77 17.12
C ALA A 79 -10.89 -4.02 17.83
N PRO A 80 -10.87 -4.29 19.15
CA PRO A 80 -9.65 -4.58 19.91
C PRO A 80 -8.89 -5.85 19.46
N ASP A 81 -9.54 -6.72 18.69
CA ASP A 81 -9.01 -7.97 18.13
C ASP A 81 -8.94 -7.94 16.59
N ALA A 82 -9.03 -6.74 16.00
CA ALA A 82 -8.97 -6.57 14.56
C ALA A 82 -7.63 -7.03 13.96
N ARG A 83 -7.71 -7.61 12.76
CA ARG A 83 -6.55 -7.99 11.95
C ARG A 83 -6.32 -6.92 10.89
N TYR A 84 -5.16 -6.28 10.87
CA TYR A 84 -4.83 -5.22 9.91
C TYR A 84 -3.79 -5.64 8.87
N MET A 85 -3.94 -5.12 7.66
CA MET A 85 -2.95 -5.25 6.60
C MET A 85 -2.59 -3.85 6.11
N PHE A 86 -1.39 -3.41 6.43
CA PHE A 86 -0.92 -2.08 6.04
C PHE A 86 -0.30 -2.10 4.64
N ASP A 87 -0.77 -1.20 3.78
CA ASP A 87 -0.22 -0.93 2.44
C ASP A 87 0.28 0.52 2.39
N GLY A 88 1.59 0.67 2.21
CA GLY A 88 2.23 1.98 2.16
C GLY A 88 2.46 2.62 3.53
N PHE A 89 2.42 1.84 4.61
CA PHE A 89 2.91 2.21 5.94
C PHE A 89 3.48 0.97 6.64
N PRO A 90 4.62 1.09 7.34
CA PRO A 90 5.53 2.22 7.32
C PRO A 90 6.31 2.32 5.99
N ARG A 91 6.85 3.51 5.70
CA ARG A 91 7.76 3.80 4.58
C ARG A 91 9.14 4.24 5.01
N THR A 92 9.29 4.62 6.27
CA THR A 92 10.56 5.04 6.88
C THR A 92 10.83 4.21 8.14
N LEU A 93 12.09 4.16 8.56
CA LEU A 93 12.46 3.54 9.84
C LEU A 93 11.82 4.27 11.03
N ALA A 94 11.66 5.60 10.94
CA ALA A 94 11.02 6.40 11.98
C ALA A 94 9.54 6.00 12.13
N GLN A 95 8.79 5.87 11.02
CA GLN A 95 7.42 5.36 11.04
C GLN A 95 7.33 3.95 11.64
N ALA A 96 8.27 3.06 11.32
CA ALA A 96 8.29 1.71 11.88
C ALA A 96 8.46 1.72 13.40
N ARG A 97 9.40 2.51 13.92
CA ARG A 97 9.62 2.67 15.37
C ARG A 97 8.40 3.25 16.08
N LEU A 98 7.73 4.22 15.46
CA LEU A 98 6.49 4.81 15.98
C LEU A 98 5.36 3.77 16.02
N MET A 99 5.22 2.97 14.96
CA MET A 99 4.27 1.86 14.90
C MET A 99 4.56 0.84 16.01
N ASP A 100 5.81 0.45 16.23
CA ASP A 100 6.18 -0.50 17.27
C ASP A 100 5.87 0.00 18.68
N ALA A 101 6.16 1.27 18.97
CA ALA A 101 5.84 1.88 20.25
C ALA A 101 4.33 1.84 20.54
N GLU A 102 3.53 2.13 19.52
CA GLU A 102 2.07 2.15 19.65
C GLU A 102 1.47 0.74 19.70
N PHE A 103 2.08 -0.22 19.01
CA PHE A 103 1.72 -1.63 19.11
C PHE A 103 1.99 -2.18 20.50
N ALA A 104 3.18 -1.90 21.06
CA ALA A 104 3.53 -2.28 22.42
C ALA A 104 2.54 -1.72 23.45
N ARG A 105 2.14 -0.44 23.31
CA ARG A 105 1.16 0.20 24.20
C ARG A 105 -0.22 -0.46 24.16
N ARG A 106 -0.61 -1.01 23.01
CA ARG A 106 -1.92 -1.63 22.78
C ARG A 106 -1.92 -3.15 22.97
N GLY A 107 -0.76 -3.75 23.24
CA GLY A 107 -0.60 -5.20 23.21
C GLY A 107 -0.86 -5.80 21.81
N ALA A 108 -0.65 -5.01 20.75
CA ALA A 108 -0.81 -5.43 19.37
C ALA A 108 0.46 -6.12 18.85
N GLU A 109 0.30 -6.99 17.87
CA GLU A 109 1.38 -7.80 17.32
C GLU A 109 1.49 -7.60 15.80
N LEU A 110 2.71 -7.32 15.33
CA LEU A 110 3.04 -7.41 13.91
C LEU A 110 3.53 -8.84 13.62
N ILE A 111 2.71 -9.62 12.90
CA ILE A 111 2.96 -11.04 12.69
C ILE A 111 3.81 -11.33 11.45
N ASN A 112 3.78 -10.47 10.42
CA ASN A 112 4.55 -10.69 9.19
C ASN A 112 4.73 -9.41 8.35
N VAL A 113 5.81 -9.34 7.58
CA VAL A 113 6.08 -8.28 6.61
C VAL A 113 6.42 -8.92 5.27
N PHE A 114 5.53 -8.77 4.29
CA PHE A 114 5.75 -9.27 2.93
C PHE A 114 6.39 -8.19 2.07
N LEU A 115 7.65 -8.39 1.68
CA LEU A 115 8.32 -7.57 0.68
C LEU A 115 8.00 -8.13 -0.71
N LEU A 116 7.16 -7.43 -1.46
CA LEU A 116 6.90 -7.70 -2.87
C LEU A 116 8.08 -7.20 -3.70
N ASP A 117 8.92 -8.14 -4.10
CA ASP A 117 10.15 -7.89 -4.84
C ASP A 117 9.88 -7.90 -6.35
N VAL A 118 10.31 -6.84 -7.01
CA VAL A 118 10.09 -6.63 -8.44
C VAL A 118 11.14 -5.66 -8.97
N SER A 119 11.55 -5.83 -10.23
CA SER A 119 12.50 -4.91 -10.84
C SER A 119 11.90 -3.52 -11.05
N ARG A 120 12.77 -2.51 -11.12
CA ARG A 120 12.38 -1.13 -11.39
C ARG A 120 11.64 -1.01 -12.72
N GLU A 121 12.08 -1.75 -13.74
CA GLU A 121 11.53 -1.75 -15.09
C GLU A 121 10.10 -2.28 -15.09
N VAL A 122 9.84 -3.40 -14.41
CA VAL A 122 8.49 -3.95 -14.27
C VAL A 122 7.60 -2.99 -13.47
N SER A 123 8.12 -2.35 -12.42
CA SER A 123 7.41 -1.29 -11.70
C SER A 123 7.02 -0.11 -12.59
N LEU A 124 7.94 0.35 -13.44
CA LEU A 124 7.69 1.44 -14.40
C LEU A 124 6.59 1.08 -15.39
N GLU A 125 6.67 -0.11 -15.99
CA GLU A 125 5.63 -0.61 -16.91
C GLU A 125 4.27 -0.64 -16.22
N ARG A 126 4.20 -1.24 -15.02
CA ARG A 126 2.97 -1.39 -14.26
C ARG A 126 2.34 -0.05 -13.87
N LEU A 127 3.16 0.94 -13.54
CA LEU A 127 2.67 2.28 -13.18
C LEU A 127 2.17 3.03 -14.41
N GLY A 128 2.90 2.98 -15.54
CA GLY A 128 2.46 3.62 -16.79
C GLY A 128 1.14 3.05 -17.33
N GLY A 129 0.94 1.74 -17.18
CA GLY A 129 -0.28 1.06 -17.62
C GLY A 129 -1.45 1.11 -16.62
N ARG A 130 -1.25 1.63 -15.40
CA ARG A 130 -2.29 1.63 -14.37
C ARG A 130 -3.49 2.51 -14.74
N ARG A 131 -4.68 2.03 -14.44
CA ARG A 131 -5.94 2.78 -14.50
C ARG A 131 -6.70 2.59 -13.19
N ILE A 132 -7.42 3.61 -12.76
CA ILE A 132 -8.28 3.58 -11.58
C ILE A 132 -9.67 4.08 -11.94
N CYS A 133 -10.70 3.45 -11.40
CA CYS A 133 -12.05 3.98 -11.52
C CYS A 133 -12.23 5.24 -10.68
N ARG A 134 -12.62 6.35 -11.30
CA ARG A 134 -12.87 7.63 -10.62
C ARG A 134 -14.05 7.58 -9.63
N ARG A 135 -14.95 6.59 -9.79
CA ARG A 135 -16.13 6.40 -8.94
C ARG A 135 -15.83 5.48 -7.76
N CYS A 136 -15.44 4.22 -8.00
CA CYS A 136 -15.30 3.21 -6.94
C CYS A 136 -13.86 2.90 -6.52
N GLY A 137 -12.84 3.48 -7.16
CA GLY A 137 -11.43 3.25 -6.81
C GLY A 137 -10.85 1.91 -7.26
N ALA A 138 -11.62 1.07 -7.98
CA ALA A 138 -11.13 -0.20 -8.51
C ALA A 138 -9.90 -0.01 -9.41
N ASN A 139 -8.89 -0.87 -9.23
CA ASN A 139 -7.63 -0.83 -9.97
C ASN A 139 -7.71 -1.70 -11.22
N PHE A 140 -7.21 -1.16 -12.33
CA PHE A 140 -7.09 -1.80 -13.63
C PHE A 140 -5.67 -1.58 -14.18
N HIS A 141 -5.32 -2.33 -15.21
CA HIS A 141 -4.12 -2.13 -15.98
C HIS A 141 -4.42 -2.39 -17.45
N VAL A 142 -3.89 -1.57 -18.37
CA VAL A 142 -4.14 -1.69 -19.82
C VAL A 142 -3.72 -3.03 -20.47
N ARG A 143 -3.09 -3.94 -19.70
CA ARG A 143 -2.58 -5.24 -20.15
C ARG A 143 -2.89 -6.34 -19.13
N ASN A 144 -2.44 -6.16 -17.88
CA ASN A 144 -2.48 -7.22 -16.87
C ASN A 144 -3.84 -7.39 -16.19
N ILE A 145 -4.64 -6.32 -16.11
CA ILE A 145 -6.00 -6.31 -15.54
C ILE A 145 -6.86 -5.40 -16.43
N PRO A 146 -7.05 -5.76 -17.72
CA PRO A 146 -7.73 -4.89 -18.67
C PRO A 146 -9.24 -4.86 -18.33
N PRO A 147 -9.90 -3.70 -18.48
CA PRO A 147 -11.35 -3.67 -18.38
C PRO A 147 -11.99 -4.43 -19.54
N LYS A 148 -13.22 -4.95 -19.34
CA LYS A 148 -13.99 -5.58 -20.44
C LYS A 148 -14.27 -4.58 -21.56
N THR A 149 -14.55 -3.33 -21.19
CA THR A 149 -14.76 -2.22 -22.12
C THR A 149 -13.74 -1.12 -21.85
N ALA A 150 -13.01 -0.70 -22.88
CA ALA A 150 -11.98 0.33 -22.76
C ALA A 150 -12.53 1.61 -22.10
N GLY A 151 -11.86 2.06 -21.03
CA GLY A 151 -12.26 3.28 -20.30
C GLY A 151 -13.43 3.11 -19.32
N VAL A 152 -14.05 1.93 -19.23
CA VAL A 152 -15.23 1.70 -18.39
C VAL A 152 -14.93 0.68 -17.30
N CYS A 153 -15.30 1.01 -16.06
CA CYS A 153 -15.10 0.14 -14.91
C CYS A 153 -16.09 -1.02 -14.91
N ASP A 154 -15.56 -2.24 -14.87
CA ASP A 154 -16.36 -3.47 -14.83
C ASP A 154 -17.21 -3.61 -13.55
N ASN A 155 -16.85 -2.91 -12.46
CA ASN A 155 -17.54 -3.02 -11.17
C ASN A 155 -18.72 -2.04 -11.03
N CYS A 156 -18.68 -0.88 -11.67
CA CYS A 156 -19.67 0.18 -11.42
C CYS A 156 -20.03 1.06 -12.64
N GLY A 157 -19.46 0.76 -13.82
CA GLY A 157 -19.64 1.53 -15.05
C GLY A 157 -18.98 2.91 -15.05
N GLY A 158 -18.23 3.28 -14.01
CA GLY A 158 -17.54 4.58 -13.94
C GLY A 158 -16.33 4.68 -14.85
N GLU A 159 -15.91 5.92 -15.16
CA GLU A 159 -14.74 6.21 -16.00
C GLU A 159 -13.43 5.73 -15.36
N LEU A 160 -12.57 5.12 -16.18
CA LEU A 160 -11.21 4.73 -15.83
C LEU A 160 -10.20 5.80 -16.27
N ALA A 161 -9.34 6.24 -15.35
CA ALA A 161 -8.30 7.22 -15.62
C ALA A 161 -6.96 6.82 -14.99
N GLN A 162 -5.85 7.45 -15.41
CA GLN A 162 -4.61 7.40 -14.64
C GLN A 162 -4.74 8.23 -13.36
N ARG A 163 -3.93 7.91 -12.35
CA ARG A 163 -3.85 8.73 -11.15
C ARG A 163 -3.06 10.01 -11.44
N PRO A 164 -3.37 11.14 -10.77
CA PRO A 164 -2.60 12.37 -10.94
C PRO A 164 -1.11 12.20 -10.61
N ASP A 165 -0.76 11.29 -9.68
CA ASP A 165 0.60 10.96 -9.25
C ASP A 165 1.28 9.83 -10.06
N ASP A 166 0.71 9.49 -11.24
CA ASP A 166 1.26 8.51 -12.20
C ASP A 166 1.88 9.16 -13.45
N SER A 167 2.30 10.43 -13.35
CA SER A 167 3.15 11.04 -14.38
C SER A 167 4.52 10.35 -14.41
N HIS A 168 5.19 10.34 -15.57
CA HIS A 168 6.50 9.69 -15.71
C HIS A 168 7.53 10.23 -14.70
N GLU A 169 7.62 11.55 -14.55
CA GLU A 169 8.53 12.21 -13.60
C GLU A 169 8.19 11.84 -12.15
N THR A 170 6.91 11.91 -11.77
CA THR A 170 6.45 11.55 -10.43
C THR A 170 6.74 10.09 -10.11
N ILE A 171 6.54 9.18 -11.09
CA ILE A 171 6.83 7.76 -10.94
C ILE A 171 8.31 7.54 -10.65
N LEU A 172 9.21 8.13 -11.44
CA LEU A 172 10.65 7.99 -11.24
C LEU A 172 11.06 8.47 -9.85
N LYS A 173 10.60 9.65 -9.45
CA LYS A 173 10.88 10.20 -8.12
C LYS A 173 10.38 9.30 -7.00
N ARG A 174 9.19 8.71 -7.13
CA ARG A 174 8.66 7.77 -6.13
C ARG A 174 9.49 6.49 -6.03
N LEU A 175 10.02 6.00 -7.14
CA LEU A 175 10.91 4.83 -7.14
C LEU A 175 12.26 5.17 -6.49
N ASP A 176 12.80 6.36 -6.75
CA ASP A 176 14.06 6.82 -6.15
C ASP A 176 13.92 7.02 -4.64
N VAL A 177 12.84 7.67 -4.20
CA VAL A 177 12.50 7.83 -2.77
C VAL A 177 12.34 6.46 -2.10
N PHE A 178 11.67 5.51 -2.76
CA PHE A 178 11.54 4.16 -2.23
C PHE A 178 12.92 3.51 -2.04
N GLN A 179 13.80 3.57 -3.05
CA GLN A 179 15.12 2.97 -2.99
C GLN A 179 16.00 3.58 -1.88
N GLN A 180 15.92 4.91 -1.70
CA GLN A 180 16.70 5.61 -0.67
C GLN A 180 16.22 5.34 0.75
N GLN A 181 14.90 5.29 0.98
CA GLN A 181 14.35 5.25 2.33
C GLN A 181 13.96 3.85 2.81
N THR A 182 13.78 2.90 1.89
CA THR A 182 13.26 1.57 2.25
C THR A 182 14.36 0.57 2.57
N ALA A 183 15.62 0.82 2.19
CA ALA A 183 16.73 -0.09 2.50
C ALA A 183 16.89 -0.32 4.01
N ASP A 184 16.89 0.75 4.80
CA ASP A 184 16.97 0.67 6.26
C ASP A 184 15.75 -0.01 6.87
N LEU A 185 14.57 0.19 6.28
CA LEU A 185 13.31 -0.42 6.71
C LEU A 185 13.29 -1.93 6.44
N ILE A 186 13.78 -2.36 5.29
CA ILE A 186 13.93 -3.78 4.95
C ILE A 186 14.88 -4.44 5.95
N ALA A 187 16.07 -3.88 6.11
CA ALA A 187 17.07 -4.41 7.04
C ALA A 187 16.56 -4.45 8.49
N TYR A 188 15.72 -3.47 8.88
CA TYR A 188 15.07 -3.44 10.18
C TYR A 188 14.14 -4.64 10.41
N TYR A 189 13.26 -4.97 9.46
CA TYR A 189 12.35 -6.11 9.59
C TYR A 189 13.03 -7.47 9.38
N GLU A 190 14.07 -7.53 8.55
CA GLU A 190 14.91 -8.73 8.40
C GLU A 190 15.58 -9.13 9.71
N ARG A 191 16.22 -8.18 10.41
CA ARG A 191 16.86 -8.44 11.71
C ARG A 191 15.89 -8.92 12.79
N ARG A 192 14.60 -8.60 12.64
CA ARG A 192 13.53 -9.06 13.54
C ARG A 192 12.94 -10.41 13.14
N GLY A 193 13.37 -11.01 12.03
CA GLY A 193 12.83 -12.26 11.51
C GLY A 193 11.40 -12.15 10.98
N LEU A 194 10.90 -10.93 10.74
CA LEU A 194 9.53 -10.69 10.30
C LEU A 194 9.40 -10.54 8.78
N LEU A 195 10.51 -10.30 8.06
CA LEU A 195 10.47 -10.01 6.63
C LEU A 195 10.49 -11.30 5.79
N GLN A 196 9.49 -11.43 4.93
CA GLN A 196 9.35 -12.49 3.93
C GLN A 196 9.42 -11.86 2.54
N ARG A 197 10.42 -12.25 1.74
CA ARG A 197 10.49 -11.85 0.32
C ARG A 197 9.56 -12.71 -0.53
N VAL A 198 8.80 -12.05 -1.39
CA VAL A 198 7.86 -12.65 -2.34
C VAL A 198 8.14 -12.06 -3.71
N ASP A 199 8.47 -12.91 -4.69
CA ASP A 199 8.58 -12.48 -6.07
C ASP A 199 7.19 -12.05 -6.59
N SER A 200 7.08 -10.78 -6.98
CA SER A 200 5.85 -10.23 -7.54
C SER A 200 5.99 -9.86 -9.01
N SER A 201 7.04 -10.31 -9.70
CA SER A 201 7.25 -10.09 -11.14
C SER A 201 6.28 -10.91 -12.01
N GLY A 202 5.94 -12.12 -11.55
CA GLY A 202 5.09 -13.09 -12.26
C GLY A 202 3.59 -12.83 -12.21
N PRO A 203 2.78 -13.84 -12.57
CA PRO A 203 1.32 -13.78 -12.54
C PRO A 203 0.77 -13.49 -11.15
N ARG A 204 -0.31 -12.71 -11.10
CA ARG A 204 -0.99 -12.32 -9.85
C ARG A 204 -1.31 -13.52 -8.97
N ASP A 205 -1.88 -14.57 -9.54
CA ASP A 205 -2.45 -15.69 -8.77
C ASP A 205 -1.35 -16.52 -8.09
N GLU A 206 -0.17 -16.62 -8.70
CA GLU A 206 1.01 -17.27 -8.11
C GLU A 206 1.52 -16.47 -6.90
N THR A 207 1.65 -15.14 -7.04
CA THR A 207 2.04 -14.26 -5.94
C THR A 207 1.03 -14.32 -4.78
N VAL A 208 -0.27 -14.32 -5.08
CA VAL A 208 -1.33 -14.47 -4.06
C VAL A 208 -1.20 -15.82 -3.35
N ALA A 209 -1.03 -16.91 -4.10
CA ALA A 209 -0.89 -18.25 -3.53
C ALA A 209 0.32 -18.35 -2.58
N ASP A 210 1.46 -17.77 -2.95
CA ASP A 210 2.66 -17.75 -2.09
C ASP A 210 2.40 -16.97 -0.78
N ILE A 211 1.84 -15.76 -0.86
CA ILE A 211 1.52 -14.96 0.33
C ILE A 211 0.54 -15.71 1.24
N MET A 212 -0.53 -16.27 0.67
CA MET A 212 -1.54 -17.00 1.43
C MET A 212 -0.98 -18.25 2.11
N LYS A 213 -0.07 -18.97 1.46
CA LYS A 213 0.63 -20.12 2.06
C LYS A 213 1.47 -19.72 3.27
N ARG A 214 2.09 -18.54 3.25
CA ARG A 214 2.94 -18.01 4.34
C ARG A 214 2.16 -17.30 5.45
N LEU A 215 0.87 -17.03 5.23
CA LEU A 215 -0.04 -16.45 6.22
C LEU A 215 -0.70 -17.50 7.14
N GLN A 216 -0.64 -18.79 6.75
CA GLN A 216 -1.11 -19.94 7.52
C GLN A 216 -0.14 -20.29 8.64
#